data_AF-A0A2V7N6Y9-F1
#
_entry.id   AF-A0A2V7N6Y9-F1
#
_cell.length_a   1.000
_cell.length_b   1.000
_cell.length_c   1.000
_cell.angle_alpha   90.00
_cell.angle_beta   90.00
_cell.angle_gamma   90.00
#
_symmetry.space_group_name_H-M   'P 1'
#
loop_
_entity.id
_entity.type
_entity.pdbx_description
1 polymer ?
#
loop_
_entity_poly.entity_id
_entity_poly.type
_entity_poly.pdbx_seq_one_letter_code
_entity_poly.pdbx_strand_id
1 'polypeptide(L)'
;MREWQQEEFGVPHYWTMVARAHILLYRGEPALAWDGFMRDWPGLASSGLWRVQGVRISMGDLRARCALAAAAGGADRAPLLAVAERAVGRLERERLAWADALALLLRAGLSAARGEVADVPPLLERATAAFDAAQMAVHAHVVRRRLGERLTGDEGRSLVHTADAWMHSQGIRNPARYAEVLAPNLAPWETPSAVKESPD
;
A
#
# COMPACT_ATOMS: atom_id res chain seq x y z
N MET A 1 -38.81 -16.76 12.30
CA MET A 1 -37.79 -15.78 11.90
C MET A 1 -36.48 -16.54 11.90
N ARG A 2 -35.92 -16.88 10.73
CA ARG A 2 -34.64 -17.62 10.69
C ARG A 2 -33.56 -16.67 11.18
N GLU A 3 -33.00 -17.00 12.34
CA GLU A 3 -31.74 -16.43 12.82
C GLU A 3 -30.71 -16.52 11.70
N TRP A 4 -29.95 -15.44 11.50
CA TRP A 4 -28.88 -15.40 10.51
C TRP A 4 -27.83 -16.44 10.92
N GLN A 5 -27.96 -17.65 10.38
CA GLN A 5 -26.98 -18.72 10.55
C GLN A 5 -25.65 -18.19 10.01
N GLN A 6 -24.63 -18.15 10.88
CA GLN A 6 -23.21 -17.82 10.61
C GLN A 6 -22.94 -17.72 9.10
N GLU A 7 -23.02 -16.51 8.53
CA GLU A 7 -22.95 -16.33 7.10
C GLU A 7 -21.58 -16.81 6.59
N GLU A 8 -21.58 -17.72 5.61
CA GLU A 8 -20.36 -18.09 4.89
C GLU A 8 -19.69 -16.82 4.34
N PHE A 9 -18.36 -16.81 4.31
CA PHE A 9 -17.62 -15.64 3.84
C PHE A 9 -18.04 -15.29 2.40
N GLY A 10 -18.53 -14.06 2.23
CA GLY A 10 -19.20 -13.61 1.02
C GLY A 10 -18.78 -12.21 0.59
N VAL A 11 -19.41 -11.70 -0.46
CA VAL A 11 -19.10 -10.38 -1.06
C VAL A 11 -19.19 -9.22 -0.05
N PRO A 12 -20.17 -9.16 0.88
CA PRO A 12 -20.20 -8.11 1.90
C PRO A 12 -18.99 -8.15 2.85
N HIS A 13 -18.57 -9.35 3.27
CA HIS A 13 -17.39 -9.55 4.10
C HIS A 13 -16.11 -9.12 3.37
N TYR A 14 -15.98 -9.48 2.09
CA TYR A 14 -14.89 -9.03 1.23
C TYR A 14 -14.79 -7.49 1.16
N TRP A 15 -15.90 -6.80 0.88
CA TRP A 15 -15.88 -5.33 0.80
C TRP A 15 -15.62 -4.68 2.15
N THR A 16 -16.11 -5.27 3.24
CA THR A 16 -15.82 -4.81 4.60
C THR A 16 -14.33 -4.90 4.92
N MET A 17 -13.69 -6.01 4.55
CA MET A 17 -12.26 -6.24 4.74
C MET A 17 -11.42 -5.21 3.95
N VAL A 18 -11.78 -4.96 2.68
CA VAL A 18 -11.14 -3.92 1.85
C VAL A 18 -11.30 -2.53 2.47
N ALA A 19 -12.54 -2.15 2.81
CA ALA A 19 -12.84 -0.82 3.34
C ALA A 19 -12.13 -0.56 4.67
N ARG A 20 -12.18 -1.52 5.61
CA ARG A 20 -11.52 -1.38 6.93
C ARG A 20 -10.02 -1.20 6.78
N ALA A 21 -9.36 -2.02 5.96
CA ALA A 21 -7.92 -1.90 5.75
C ALA A 21 -7.55 -0.53 5.17
N HIS A 22 -8.27 -0.07 4.13
CA HIS A 22 -8.02 1.26 3.55
C HIS A 22 -8.26 2.40 4.55
N ILE A 23 -9.33 2.34 5.34
CA ILE A 23 -9.64 3.34 6.37
C ILE A 23 -8.54 3.39 7.42
N LEU A 24 -8.09 2.24 7.94
CA LEU A 24 -7.09 2.18 8.99
C LEU A 24 -5.71 2.65 8.49
N LEU A 25 -5.32 2.29 7.26
CA LEU A 25 -4.12 2.83 6.62
C LEU A 25 -4.21 4.35 6.44
N TYR A 26 -5.34 4.86 5.96
CA TYR A 26 -5.58 6.30 5.81
C TYR A 26 -5.47 7.05 7.14
N ARG A 27 -5.98 6.45 8.23
CA ARG A 27 -5.92 7.01 9.59
C ARG A 27 -4.51 6.95 10.20
N GLY A 28 -3.59 6.19 9.61
CA GLY A 28 -2.26 5.96 10.20
C GLY A 28 -2.29 4.95 11.35
N GLU A 29 -3.18 3.95 11.28
CA GLU A 29 -3.35 2.90 12.29
C GLU A 29 -2.92 1.52 11.71
N PRO A 30 -1.65 1.34 11.29
CA PRO A 30 -1.23 0.19 10.49
C PRO A 30 -1.24 -1.14 11.26
N ALA A 31 -0.97 -1.12 12.56
CA ALA A 31 -1.06 -2.33 13.40
C ALA A 31 -2.50 -2.87 13.44
N LEU A 32 -3.48 -1.98 13.66
CA LEU A 32 -4.90 -2.34 13.63
C LEU A 32 -5.34 -2.81 12.24
N ALA A 33 -4.81 -2.20 11.17
CA ALA A 33 -5.07 -2.64 9.79
C ALA A 33 -4.58 -4.08 9.57
N TRP A 34 -3.36 -4.40 10.01
CA TRP A 34 -2.79 -5.74 9.90
C TRP A 34 -3.56 -6.78 10.72
N ASP A 35 -3.82 -6.49 11.99
CA ASP A 35 -4.52 -7.42 12.90
C ASP A 35 -5.93 -7.71 12.41
N GLY A 36 -6.67 -6.67 11.99
CA GLY A 36 -7.99 -6.82 11.42
C GLY A 36 -7.99 -7.61 10.11
N PHE A 37 -7.06 -7.31 9.21
CA PHE A 37 -6.93 -8.02 7.94
C PHE A 37 -6.61 -9.50 8.16
N MET A 38 -5.69 -9.83 9.07
CA MET A 38 -5.32 -11.22 9.34
C MET A 38 -6.39 -12.01 10.10
N ARG A 39 -7.23 -11.34 10.90
CA ARG A 39 -8.41 -11.96 11.53
C ARG A 39 -9.40 -12.49 10.48
N ASP A 40 -9.66 -11.71 9.44
CA ASP A 40 -10.66 -12.04 8.41
C ASP A 40 -10.08 -12.89 7.26
N TRP A 41 -8.75 -12.93 7.12
CA TRP A 41 -8.03 -13.62 6.05
C TRP A 41 -8.39 -15.11 5.86
N PRO A 42 -8.50 -15.95 6.92
CA PRO A 42 -8.87 -17.36 6.74
C PRO A 42 -10.23 -17.56 6.07
N GLY A 43 -11.19 -16.66 6.33
CA GLY A 43 -12.50 -16.69 5.70
C GLY A 43 -12.44 -16.37 4.20
N LEU A 44 -11.68 -15.35 3.82
CA LEU A 44 -11.46 -15.06 2.40
C LEU A 44 -10.73 -16.20 1.69
N ALA A 45 -9.65 -16.71 2.28
CA ALA A 45 -8.78 -17.71 1.66
C ALA A 45 -9.46 -19.07 1.44
N SER A 46 -10.45 -19.42 2.26
CA SER A 46 -11.26 -20.63 2.09
C SER A 46 -12.49 -20.43 1.19
N SER A 47 -12.88 -19.17 0.92
CA SER A 47 -14.06 -18.85 0.12
C SER A 47 -13.88 -19.08 -1.39
N GLY A 48 -15.00 -19.20 -2.10
CA GLY A 48 -15.02 -19.23 -3.57
C GLY A 48 -14.47 -17.95 -4.22
N LEU A 49 -14.49 -16.81 -3.53
CA LEU A 49 -14.00 -15.53 -4.04
C LEU A 49 -12.49 -15.58 -4.33
N TRP A 50 -11.71 -16.35 -3.57
CA TRP A 50 -10.28 -16.50 -3.80
C TRP A 50 -9.95 -17.21 -5.13
N ARG A 51 -10.92 -17.88 -5.77
CA ARG A 51 -10.74 -18.44 -7.12
C ARG A 51 -10.79 -17.37 -8.22
N VAL A 52 -11.37 -16.19 -7.93
CA VAL A 52 -11.42 -15.07 -8.87
C VAL A 52 -10.05 -14.40 -8.93
N GLN A 53 -9.47 -14.34 -10.14
CA GLN A 53 -8.11 -13.81 -10.34
C GLN A 53 -7.94 -12.38 -9.83
N GLY A 54 -8.86 -11.47 -10.17
CA GLY A 54 -8.82 -10.08 -9.69
C GLY A 54 -8.84 -9.98 -8.16
N VAL A 55 -9.62 -10.84 -7.49
CA VAL A 55 -9.66 -10.88 -6.02
C VAL A 55 -8.32 -11.33 -5.44
N ARG A 56 -7.68 -12.36 -6.01
CA ARG A 56 -6.35 -12.82 -5.56
C ARG A 56 -5.30 -11.73 -5.65
N ILE A 57 -5.29 -11.00 -6.76
CA ILE A 57 -4.32 -9.94 -7.00
C ILE A 57 -4.56 -8.78 -6.03
N SER A 58 -5.78 -8.22 -6.00
CA SER A 58 -6.10 -7.06 -5.16
C SER A 58 -5.95 -7.37 -3.66
N MET A 59 -6.35 -8.55 -3.20
CA MET A 59 -6.24 -8.90 -1.78
C MET A 59 -4.84 -9.38 -1.40
N GLY A 60 -4.11 -10.00 -2.32
CA GLY A 60 -2.70 -10.33 -2.13
C GLY A 60 -1.84 -9.07 -1.97
N ASP A 61 -2.08 -8.07 -2.82
CA ASP A 61 -1.49 -6.74 -2.73
C ASP A 61 -1.88 -6.02 -1.43
N LEU A 62 -3.17 -5.91 -1.11
CA LEU A 62 -3.64 -5.23 0.10
C LEU A 62 -3.06 -5.87 1.38
N ARG A 63 -2.97 -7.20 1.43
CA ARG A 63 -2.31 -7.91 2.54
C ARG A 63 -0.85 -7.51 2.70
N ALA A 64 -0.13 -7.39 1.59
CA ALA A 64 1.28 -7.00 1.58
C ALA A 64 1.47 -5.54 2.00
N ARG A 65 0.60 -4.63 1.53
CA ARG A 65 0.58 -3.23 1.97
C ARG A 65 0.34 -3.10 3.47
N CYS A 66 -0.65 -3.80 4.02
CA CYS A 66 -0.87 -3.83 5.47
C CYS A 66 0.35 -4.35 6.24
N ALA A 67 1.00 -5.41 5.76
CA ALA A 67 2.19 -5.96 6.40
C ALA A 67 3.37 -4.96 6.39
N LEU A 68 3.63 -4.31 5.25
CA LEU A 68 4.67 -3.29 5.11
C LEU A 68 4.40 -2.09 6.02
N ALA A 69 3.15 -1.63 6.08
CA ALA A 69 2.74 -0.53 6.96
C ALA A 69 2.94 -0.89 8.44
N ALA A 70 2.57 -2.11 8.85
CA ALA A 70 2.77 -2.58 10.22
C ALA A 70 4.27 -2.71 10.58
N ALA A 71 5.10 -3.17 9.65
CA ALA A 71 6.55 -3.27 9.84
C ALA A 71 7.22 -1.89 9.99
N ALA A 72 6.68 -0.87 9.30
CA ALA A 72 7.09 0.52 9.47
C ALA A 72 6.67 1.09 10.83
N GLY A 73 5.50 0.66 11.35
CA GLY A 73 4.94 1.06 12.64
C GLY A 73 5.55 0.37 13.86
N GLY A 74 6.63 -0.39 13.72
CA GLY A 74 7.36 -1.01 14.83
C GLY A 74 6.96 -2.43 15.22
N ALA A 75 6.06 -3.09 14.47
CA ALA A 75 5.78 -4.51 14.65
C ALA A 75 6.97 -5.38 14.21
N ASP A 76 6.99 -6.66 14.58
CA ASP A 76 8.08 -7.58 14.21
C ASP A 76 8.25 -7.67 12.69
N ARG A 77 9.38 -7.18 12.21
CA ARG A 77 9.61 -6.86 10.81
C ARG A 77 9.81 -8.11 9.97
N ALA A 78 10.59 -9.08 10.45
CA ALA A 78 10.97 -10.25 9.67
C ALA A 78 9.76 -11.04 9.10
N PRO A 79 8.75 -11.44 9.90
CA PRO A 79 7.59 -12.16 9.38
C PRO A 79 6.73 -11.30 8.44
N LEU A 80 6.64 -9.99 8.67
CA LEU A 80 5.87 -9.06 7.84
C LEU A 80 6.51 -8.83 6.47
N LEU A 81 7.84 -8.70 6.41
CA LEU A 81 8.56 -8.58 5.14
C LEU A 81 8.44 -9.88 4.32
N ALA A 82 8.53 -11.06 4.97
CA ALA A 82 8.30 -12.34 4.30
C ALA A 82 6.89 -12.47 3.70
N VAL A 83 5.88 -11.83 4.30
CA VAL A 83 4.53 -11.75 3.73
C VAL A 83 4.51 -10.96 2.42
N ALA A 84 5.17 -9.80 2.40
CA ALA A 84 5.25 -8.94 1.22
C ALA A 84 6.10 -9.57 0.10
N GLU A 85 7.23 -10.22 0.43
CA GLU A 85 8.06 -10.95 -0.55
C GLU A 85 7.29 -12.07 -1.26
N ARG A 86 6.53 -12.86 -0.50
CA ARG A 86 5.66 -13.89 -1.08
C ARG A 86 4.57 -13.31 -1.97
N ALA A 87 4.05 -12.13 -1.63
CA ALA A 87 3.04 -11.45 -2.43
C ALA A 87 3.61 -10.98 -3.77
N VAL A 88 4.81 -10.38 -3.79
CA VAL A 88 5.52 -10.00 -5.02
C VAL A 88 5.57 -11.18 -5.99
N GLY A 89 6.13 -12.31 -5.55
CA GLY A 89 6.23 -13.48 -6.43
C GLY A 89 4.87 -14.05 -6.86
N ARG A 90 3.81 -13.91 -6.04
CA ARG A 90 2.46 -14.37 -6.41
C ARG A 90 1.84 -13.46 -7.47
N LEU A 91 1.96 -12.14 -7.31
CA LEU A 91 1.44 -11.15 -8.27
C LEU A 91 2.05 -11.35 -9.65
N GLU A 92 3.37 -11.55 -9.73
CA GLU A 92 4.06 -11.79 -11.01
C GLU A 92 3.63 -13.09 -11.71
N ARG A 93 3.16 -14.08 -10.95
CA ARG A 93 2.63 -15.33 -11.53
C ARG A 93 1.22 -15.17 -12.10
N GLU A 94 0.52 -14.09 -11.78
CA GLU A 94 -0.83 -13.82 -12.31
C GLU A 94 -0.79 -13.31 -13.76
N ARG A 95 0.38 -12.89 -14.26
CA ARG A 95 0.64 -12.53 -15.66
C ARG A 95 -0.33 -11.47 -16.22
N LEU A 96 -0.53 -10.41 -15.44
CA LEU A 96 -1.31 -9.25 -15.84
C LEU A 96 -0.49 -7.98 -15.58
N ALA A 97 -0.49 -7.05 -16.53
CA ALA A 97 0.34 -5.84 -16.46
C ALA A 97 0.12 -5.04 -15.17
N TRP A 98 -1.12 -4.97 -14.69
CA TRP A 98 -1.44 -4.27 -13.45
C TRP A 98 -0.97 -5.02 -12.19
N ALA A 99 -0.89 -6.35 -12.23
CA ALA A 99 -0.32 -7.15 -11.14
C ALA A 99 1.20 -6.97 -11.07
N ASP A 100 1.88 -6.90 -12.22
CA ASP A 100 3.31 -6.62 -12.31
C ASP A 100 3.65 -5.21 -11.79
N ALA A 101 2.79 -4.22 -12.09
CA ALA A 101 2.93 -2.86 -11.54
C ALA A 101 2.80 -2.83 -10.01
N LEU A 102 1.82 -3.54 -9.44
CA LEU A 102 1.69 -3.71 -7.99
C LEU A 102 2.92 -4.40 -7.38
N ALA A 103 3.45 -5.43 -8.03
CA ALA A 103 4.65 -6.13 -7.58
C ALA A 103 5.89 -5.21 -7.52
N LEU A 104 6.06 -4.31 -8.51
CA LEU A 104 7.12 -3.30 -8.49
C LEU A 104 6.98 -2.33 -7.31
N LEU A 105 5.76 -1.87 -7.02
CA LEU A 105 5.50 -1.00 -5.87
C LEU A 105 5.81 -1.70 -4.53
N LEU A 106 5.42 -2.97 -4.38
CA LEU A 106 5.74 -3.76 -3.19
C LEU A 106 7.25 -3.99 -3.04
N ARG A 107 7.99 -4.16 -4.14
CA ARG A 107 9.46 -4.20 -4.10
C ARG A 107 10.06 -2.91 -3.57
N ALA A 108 9.57 -1.75 -4.04
CA ALA A 108 10.03 -0.46 -3.52
C ALA A 108 9.79 -0.38 -2.00
N GLY A 109 8.60 -0.80 -1.55
CA GLY A 109 8.27 -0.85 -0.12
C GLY A 109 9.15 -1.80 0.70
N LEU A 110 9.52 -2.96 0.13
CA LEU A 110 10.47 -3.90 0.73
C LEU A 110 11.88 -3.31 0.85
N SER A 111 12.41 -2.70 -0.20
CA SER A 111 13.72 -2.05 -0.17
C SER A 111 13.75 -0.89 0.82
N ALA A 112 12.70 -0.06 0.85
CA ALA A 112 12.55 0.98 1.86
C ALA A 112 12.52 0.40 3.28
N ALA A 113 11.80 -0.70 3.50
CA ALA A 113 11.81 -1.37 4.79
C ALA A 113 13.22 -1.83 5.14
N ARG A 114 13.96 -2.48 4.26
CA ARG A 114 15.30 -3.01 4.54
C ARG A 114 16.39 -1.94 4.70
N GLY A 115 16.08 -0.66 4.45
CA GLY A 115 17.07 0.41 4.46
C GLY A 115 17.89 0.49 3.16
N GLU A 116 17.48 -0.22 2.11
CA GLU A 116 18.06 -0.21 0.77
C GLU A 116 17.59 1.05 0.01
N VAL A 117 17.86 2.24 0.58
CA VAL A 117 17.27 3.51 0.11
C VAL A 117 17.62 3.84 -1.34
N ALA A 118 18.82 3.44 -1.79
CA ALA A 118 19.29 3.64 -3.16
C ALA A 118 18.44 2.90 -4.21
N ASP A 119 17.81 1.79 -3.83
CA ASP A 119 17.00 0.98 -4.75
C ASP A 119 15.57 1.53 -4.91
N VAL A 120 15.13 2.40 -4.00
CA VAL A 120 13.74 2.88 -3.96
C VAL A 120 13.40 3.75 -5.20
N PRO A 121 14.14 4.82 -5.55
CA PRO A 121 13.81 5.63 -6.72
C PRO A 121 13.68 4.86 -8.05
N PRO A 122 14.64 4.01 -8.47
CA PRO A 122 14.51 3.28 -9.74
C PRO A 122 13.35 2.28 -9.73
N LEU A 123 12.98 1.72 -8.57
CA LEU A 123 11.78 0.89 -8.46
C LEU A 123 10.49 1.70 -8.62
N LEU A 124 10.42 2.92 -8.07
CA LEU A 124 9.27 3.81 -8.20
C LEU A 124 9.12 4.35 -9.63
N GLU A 125 10.21 4.65 -10.34
CA GLU A 125 10.19 5.01 -11.76
C GLU A 125 9.59 3.90 -12.61
N ARG A 126 10.06 2.66 -12.42
CA ARG A 126 9.54 1.48 -13.11
C ARG A 126 8.07 1.21 -12.77
N ALA A 127 7.69 1.34 -11.50
CA ALA A 127 6.30 1.19 -11.06
C ALA A 127 5.40 2.26 -11.69
N THR A 128 5.85 3.51 -11.77
CA THR A 128 5.11 4.61 -12.42
C THR A 128 4.81 4.26 -13.89
N ALA A 129 5.84 3.90 -14.66
CA ALA A 129 5.69 3.54 -16.06
C ALA A 129 4.76 2.32 -16.25
N ALA A 130 4.86 1.32 -15.36
CA ALA A 130 4.00 0.15 -15.39
C ALA A 130 2.54 0.48 -15.07
N PHE A 131 2.27 1.35 -14.09
CA PHE A 131 0.89 1.80 -13.79
C PHE A 131 0.30 2.66 -14.90
N ASP A 132 1.10 3.50 -15.56
CA ASP A 132 0.66 4.24 -16.75
C ASP A 132 0.27 3.28 -17.88
N ALA A 133 1.13 2.31 -18.20
CA ALA A 133 0.86 1.31 -19.23
C ALA A 133 -0.40 0.48 -18.90
N ALA A 134 -0.63 0.19 -17.61
CA ALA A 134 -1.81 -0.51 -17.11
C ALA A 134 -3.05 0.40 -16.93
N GLN A 135 -2.97 1.69 -17.26
CA GLN A 135 -4.04 2.68 -17.12
C GLN A 135 -4.57 2.82 -15.68
N MET A 136 -3.70 2.66 -14.69
CA MET A 136 -4.00 2.80 -13.26
C MET A 136 -3.60 4.19 -12.74
N ALA A 137 -4.25 5.24 -13.26
CA ALA A 137 -3.83 6.63 -13.05
C ALA A 137 -3.64 7.02 -11.58
N VAL A 138 -4.56 6.61 -10.69
CA VAL A 138 -4.44 6.91 -9.25
C VAL A 138 -3.16 6.32 -8.64
N HIS A 139 -2.81 5.09 -9.03
CA HIS A 139 -1.60 4.44 -8.54
C HIS A 139 -0.36 5.14 -9.12
N ALA A 140 -0.35 5.43 -10.42
CA ALA A 140 0.75 6.15 -11.06
C ALA A 140 1.04 7.51 -10.38
N HIS A 141 0.01 8.30 -10.07
CA HIS A 141 0.20 9.58 -9.37
C HIS A 141 0.63 9.42 -7.91
N VAL A 142 0.14 8.42 -7.18
CA VAL A 142 0.67 8.12 -5.83
C VAL A 142 2.15 7.74 -5.89
N VAL A 143 2.55 6.92 -6.86
CA VAL A 143 3.97 6.52 -7.02
C VAL A 143 4.83 7.72 -7.42
N ARG A 144 4.37 8.59 -8.32
CA ARG A 144 5.06 9.85 -8.67
C ARG A 144 5.26 10.75 -7.45
N ARG A 145 4.24 10.84 -6.59
CA ARG A 145 4.35 11.58 -5.33
C ARG A 145 5.46 10.99 -4.46
N ARG A 146 5.49 9.67 -4.27
CA ARG A 146 6.56 8.99 -3.50
C ARG A 146 7.93 9.17 -4.12
N LEU A 147 8.04 9.13 -5.44
CA LEU A 147 9.29 9.38 -6.14
C LEU A 147 9.77 10.82 -5.89
N GLY A 148 8.87 11.79 -6.03
CA GLY A 148 9.18 13.19 -5.76
C GLY A 148 9.64 13.44 -4.32
N GLU A 149 9.07 12.74 -3.34
CA GLU A 149 9.53 12.78 -1.94
C GLU A 149 10.95 12.21 -1.74
N ARG A 150 11.45 11.37 -2.66
CA ARG A 150 12.81 10.78 -2.60
C ARG A 150 13.86 11.60 -3.33
N LEU A 151 13.46 12.50 -4.22
CA LEU A 151 14.36 13.36 -4.98
C LEU A 151 14.57 14.69 -4.26
N THR A 152 15.77 15.25 -4.39
CA THR A 152 16.10 16.58 -3.85
C THR A 152 15.91 17.66 -4.93
N GLY A 153 15.73 18.91 -4.51
CA GLY A 153 15.64 20.05 -5.44
C GLY A 153 14.26 20.25 -6.09
N ASP A 154 14.23 21.01 -7.18
CA ASP A 154 12.99 21.42 -7.86
C ASP A 154 12.26 20.27 -8.56
N GLU A 155 13.00 19.27 -9.04
CA GLU A 155 12.43 18.09 -9.70
C GLU A 155 11.50 17.32 -8.76
N GLY A 156 11.98 17.00 -7.55
CA GLY A 156 11.17 16.32 -6.53
C GLY A 156 9.94 17.11 -6.12
N ARG A 157 10.10 18.42 -5.90
CA ARG A 157 8.98 19.33 -5.57
C ARG A 157 7.93 19.37 -6.68
N SER A 158 8.36 19.45 -7.94
CA SER A 158 7.48 19.49 -9.10
C SER A 158 6.66 18.19 -9.24
N LEU A 159 7.29 17.03 -9.02
CA LEU A 159 6.61 15.73 -9.04
C LEU A 159 5.53 15.62 -7.97
N VAL A 160 5.84 16.00 -6.72
CA VAL A 160 4.87 16.00 -5.62
C VAL A 160 3.72 16.95 -5.94
N HIS A 161 4.02 18.18 -6.37
CA HIS A 161 3.00 19.19 -6.69
C HIS A 161 2.06 18.71 -7.80
N THR A 162 2.59 18.17 -8.88
CA THR A 162 1.80 17.68 -10.03
C THR A 162 0.92 16.49 -9.63
N ALA A 163 1.47 15.56 -8.84
CA ALA A 163 0.71 14.42 -8.33
C ALA A 163 -0.42 14.84 -7.39
N ASP A 164 -0.16 15.78 -6.48
CA ASP A 164 -1.15 16.29 -5.54
C ASP A 164 -2.24 17.07 -6.28
N ALA A 165 -1.89 17.93 -7.23
CA ALA A 165 -2.86 18.66 -8.05
C ALA A 165 -3.78 17.71 -8.83
N TRP A 166 -3.21 16.65 -9.43
CA TRP A 166 -4.01 15.63 -10.11
C TRP A 166 -4.94 14.92 -9.13
N MET A 167 -4.46 14.47 -7.96
CA MET A 167 -5.29 13.78 -6.96
C MET A 167 -6.45 14.67 -6.46
N HIS A 168 -6.20 15.96 -6.23
CA HIS A 168 -7.26 16.91 -5.88
C HIS A 168 -8.31 17.03 -7.00
N SER A 169 -7.89 17.04 -8.27
CA SER A 169 -8.83 17.06 -9.42
C SER A 169 -9.74 15.84 -9.47
N GLN A 170 -9.31 14.70 -8.89
CA GLN A 170 -10.10 13.48 -8.77
C GLN A 170 -10.93 13.42 -7.47
N GLY A 171 -10.95 14.50 -6.67
CA GLY A 171 -11.71 14.59 -5.43
C GLY A 171 -11.00 14.05 -4.18
N ILE A 172 -9.72 13.66 -4.28
CA ILE A 172 -8.92 13.24 -3.11
C ILE A 172 -8.53 14.48 -2.32
N ARG A 173 -9.10 14.64 -1.11
CA ARG A 173 -8.88 15.82 -0.25
C ARG A 173 -7.52 15.86 0.44
N ASN A 174 -6.93 14.71 0.74
CA ASN A 174 -5.63 14.62 1.41
C ASN A 174 -4.75 13.61 0.65
N PRO A 175 -4.00 14.08 -0.36
CA PRO A 175 -3.11 13.22 -1.13
C PRO A 175 -2.06 12.48 -0.31
N ALA A 176 -1.50 13.12 0.73
CA ALA A 176 -0.49 12.50 1.60
C ALA A 176 -1.05 11.29 2.34
N ARG A 177 -2.22 11.43 2.97
CA ARG A 177 -2.88 10.30 3.67
C ARG A 177 -3.40 9.24 2.70
N TYR A 178 -3.85 9.65 1.52
CA TYR A 178 -4.25 8.69 0.49
C TYR A 178 -3.07 7.88 -0.06
N ALA A 179 -1.88 8.50 -0.17
CA ALA A 179 -0.65 7.81 -0.54
C ALA A 179 -0.24 6.74 0.49
N GLU A 180 -0.54 6.91 1.78
CA GLU A 180 -0.33 5.86 2.79
C GLU A 180 -1.23 4.63 2.57
N VAL A 181 -2.38 4.79 1.90
CA VAL A 181 -3.26 3.66 1.59
C VAL A 181 -2.66 2.77 0.50
N LEU A 182 -2.15 3.37 -0.59
CA LEU A 182 -1.67 2.63 -1.76
C LEU A 182 -0.17 2.34 -1.74
N ALA A 183 0.63 3.20 -1.12
CA ALA A 183 2.08 3.12 -1.07
C ALA A 183 2.60 3.43 0.35
N PRO A 184 2.24 2.61 1.37
CA PRO A 184 2.76 2.78 2.71
C PRO A 184 4.28 2.49 2.77
N ASN A 185 4.93 2.95 3.83
CA ASN A 185 6.37 2.72 4.09
C ASN A 185 7.31 3.31 3.01
N LEU A 186 6.80 4.22 2.17
CA LEU A 186 7.58 4.85 1.10
C LEU A 186 7.81 6.36 1.30
N ALA A 187 7.11 6.98 2.24
CA ALA A 187 7.45 8.31 2.72
C ALA A 187 8.91 8.34 3.23
N PRO A 188 9.65 9.45 3.06
CA PRO A 188 10.89 9.68 3.78
C PRO A 188 10.61 9.59 5.28
N TRP A 189 11.55 8.99 6.02
CA TRP A 189 11.53 9.04 7.47
C TRP A 189 11.84 10.48 7.87
N GLU A 190 10.85 11.21 8.36
CA GLU A 190 11.12 12.41 9.12
C GLU A 190 11.66 11.95 10.47
N THR A 191 12.96 12.15 10.73
CA THR A 191 13.43 12.16 12.12
C THR A 191 12.54 13.13 12.87
N PRO A 192 11.85 12.75 13.95
CA PRO A 192 11.10 13.71 14.76
C PRO A 192 12.07 14.83 15.09
N SER A 193 11.84 16.01 14.52
CA SER A 193 12.68 17.17 14.79
C SER A 193 12.64 17.31 16.30
N ALA A 194 13.81 17.18 16.94
CA ALA A 194 13.93 17.34 18.38
C ALA A 194 13.14 18.60 18.73
N VAL A 195 12.10 18.41 19.55
CA VAL A 195 11.37 19.51 20.15
C VAL A 195 12.45 20.41 20.73
N LYS A 196 12.63 21.60 20.15
CA LYS A 196 13.43 22.65 20.77
C LYS A 196 12.69 22.96 22.06
N GLU A 197 13.10 22.31 23.15
CA GLU A 197 12.86 22.82 24.49
C GLU A 197 13.38 24.25 24.46
N SER A 198 12.43 25.19 24.48
CA SER A 198 12.74 26.59 24.69
C SER A 198 13.03 26.71 26.19
N PRO A 199 14.21 27.20 26.59
CA PRO A 199 14.48 27.47 27.99
C PRO A 199 13.73 28.75 28.38
N ASP A 200 12.83 28.63 29.35
CA ASP A 200 12.44 29.73 30.23
C ASP A 200 13.46 29.86 31.37
#